data_AF-A0A8T1ZK02-F1
#
_entry.id   AF-A0A8T1ZK02-F1
#
_cell.length_a   1.000
_cell.length_b   1.000
_cell.length_c   1.000
_cell.angle_alpha   90.00
_cell.angle_beta   90.00
_cell.angle_gamma   90.00
#
_symmetry.space_group_name_H-M   'P 1'
#
loop_
_entity.id
_entity.type
_entity.pdbx_description
1 polymer ?
#
loop_
_entity_poly.entity_id
_entity_poly.type
_entity_poly.pdbx_seq_one_letter_code
_entity_poly.pdbx_strand_id
1 'polypeptide(L)'
;MFSDTGKSIMETTESKETETVKISYQEIFPISFFTGINIMSENMSEPTLSRTWHWSPIEGLNPEGAIRKTDHFIRQEIARMSIHPEIGISPTLRRKKGIVIGVARAVSTEMYRILPRNLTAEEMDTAKLAVGDDGDAIVIKDDVDSKWKEELSKPLNLSETEKKVIPKLHLLATGMIPLQGYSLLTVLYHYNYQSEEAFTAVEELVWAGCDQLSWWWKEDLTALRDAMWYNAGHPVKISFKKETACSNTVKQLLVEAGLGSAAAMLPFLEPEVRKAKSYITLLETVSLIFKSEGGGCNWEILSEMMAYLENFPVWMPTEIVTVNNAPTHLRSLDTRKKVVASIKECCMRNACHVALCFGFYMAMVEKGDQFQGAKNLKRFSSLMALKKTHFGYYFLGTELFLDYCAYEVKQSQVVRSWT
;
A
#
# COMPACT_ATOMS: atom_id res chain seq x y z
N MET A 1 55.26 -6.70 74.40
CA MET A 1 55.04 -5.25 74.56
C MET A 1 54.38 -4.74 73.28
N PHE A 2 53.10 -4.34 73.41
CA PHE A 2 52.17 -3.69 72.45
C PHE A 2 52.03 -4.36 71.05
N SER A 3 50.97 -5.13 70.72
CA SER A 3 49.52 -4.79 70.59
C SER A 3 49.27 -3.68 69.54
N ASP A 4 48.29 -3.72 68.64
CA ASP A 4 47.01 -4.41 68.68
C ASP A 4 46.38 -4.58 67.29
N THR A 5 45.44 -5.52 67.25
CA THR A 5 44.40 -5.77 66.26
C THR A 5 43.57 -4.54 65.86
N GLY A 6 43.12 -4.51 64.60
CA GLY A 6 42.15 -3.53 64.08
C GLY A 6 41.24 -4.14 63.02
N LYS A 7 40.31 -4.99 63.46
CA LYS A 7 39.08 -5.32 62.72
C LYS A 7 38.17 -4.09 62.75
N SER A 8 37.60 -3.71 61.61
CA SER A 8 36.28 -3.07 61.58
C SER A 8 35.51 -3.55 60.36
N ILE A 9 34.62 -4.48 60.65
CA ILE A 9 33.50 -4.91 59.81
C ILE A 9 32.53 -3.72 59.82
N MET A 10 32.26 -3.10 58.67
CA MET A 10 31.09 -2.25 58.51
C MET A 10 29.94 -3.12 58.02
N GLU A 11 29.01 -3.35 58.94
CA GLU A 11 27.64 -3.72 58.65
C GLU A 11 27.02 -2.70 57.71
N THR A 12 26.36 -3.17 56.66
CA THR A 12 25.23 -2.46 56.06
C THR A 12 24.05 -3.41 56.03
N THR A 13 23.15 -3.14 56.95
CA THR A 13 21.84 -3.73 57.13
C THR A 13 20.91 -3.29 55.99
N GLU A 14 20.22 -4.28 55.45
CA GLU A 14 18.92 -4.28 54.77
C GLU A 14 18.30 -2.95 54.32
N SER A 15 17.99 -2.89 53.01
CA SER A 15 16.67 -2.43 52.58
C SER A 15 16.04 -3.49 51.66
N LYS A 16 14.83 -3.88 52.04
CA LYS A 16 13.95 -4.81 51.32
C LYS A 16 13.36 -4.15 50.08
N GLU A 17 13.14 -5.02 49.09
CA GLU A 17 12.03 -5.01 48.13
C GLU A 17 11.80 -3.75 47.30
N THR A 18 12.21 -3.85 46.03
CA THR A 18 11.27 -3.60 44.93
C THR A 18 11.44 -4.71 43.91
N GLU A 19 10.42 -5.55 43.78
CA GLU A 19 10.29 -6.56 42.75
C GLU A 19 10.40 -5.89 41.37
N THR A 20 11.49 -6.14 40.67
CA THR A 20 11.53 -5.94 39.22
C THR A 20 10.58 -6.94 38.57
N VAL A 21 9.39 -6.46 38.20
CA VAL A 21 8.50 -7.13 37.26
C VAL A 21 9.27 -7.34 35.96
N LYS A 22 9.80 -8.55 35.78
CA LYS A 22 10.28 -9.04 34.49
C LYS A 22 9.07 -9.20 33.58
N ILE A 23 8.78 -8.18 32.77
CA ILE A 23 7.90 -8.35 31.62
C ILE A 23 8.68 -9.20 30.61
N SER A 24 8.40 -10.50 30.67
CA SER A 24 8.72 -11.47 29.63
C SER A 24 8.04 -11.03 28.33
N TYR A 25 8.77 -10.41 27.42
CA TYR A 25 8.36 -10.38 26.02
C TYR A 25 8.47 -11.80 25.48
N GLN A 26 7.36 -12.52 25.45
CA GLN A 26 7.21 -13.68 24.57
C GLN A 26 7.29 -13.14 23.14
N GLU A 27 8.41 -13.38 22.47
CA GLU A 27 8.57 -13.19 21.04
C GLU A 27 7.57 -14.10 20.31
N ILE A 28 6.58 -13.51 19.63
CA ILE A 28 5.53 -14.28 18.95
C ILE A 28 6.00 -14.82 17.58
N PHE A 29 7.17 -14.43 17.06
CA PHE A 29 7.71 -15.04 15.83
C PHE A 29 9.25 -15.03 15.80
N PRO A 30 9.91 -16.11 15.34
CA PRO A 30 11.36 -16.16 15.28
C PRO A 30 11.91 -15.22 14.18
N ILE A 31 12.88 -14.40 14.58
CA ILE A 31 13.66 -13.46 13.74
C ILE A 31 14.34 -14.16 12.54
N SER A 32 14.43 -15.50 12.56
CA SER A 32 14.93 -16.32 11.45
C SER A 32 14.07 -16.27 10.17
N PHE A 33 12.87 -15.66 10.20
CA PHE A 33 12.08 -15.43 8.98
C PHE A 33 12.54 -14.21 8.16
N PHE A 34 13.30 -13.28 8.76
CA PHE A 34 13.67 -11.99 8.13
C PHE A 34 15.12 -11.90 7.62
N THR A 35 15.99 -12.85 7.92
CA THR A 35 17.43 -12.76 7.61
C THR A 35 17.92 -13.71 6.51
N GLY A 36 17.02 -14.33 5.75
CA GLY A 36 17.38 -15.18 4.62
C GLY A 36 16.51 -14.94 3.40
N ILE A 37 16.79 -13.89 2.63
CA ILE A 37 16.79 -13.83 1.15
C ILE A 37 17.40 -12.47 0.83
N ASN A 38 18.73 -12.46 0.77
CA ASN A 38 19.50 -11.43 0.11
C ASN A 38 20.52 -12.15 -0.77
N ILE A 39 20.02 -12.96 -1.72
CA ILE A 39 20.81 -13.63 -2.75
C ILE A 39 19.98 -13.65 -4.05
N MET A 40 20.54 -12.99 -5.07
CA MET A 40 20.29 -13.10 -6.50
C MET A 40 19.04 -12.42 -7.11
N SER A 41 19.31 -11.20 -7.55
CA SER A 41 18.72 -10.51 -8.68
C SER A 41 18.64 -11.37 -9.96
N GLU A 42 17.53 -11.20 -10.67
CA GLU A 42 17.37 -11.24 -12.13
C GLU A 42 17.34 -12.56 -12.92
N ASN A 43 17.48 -13.77 -12.34
CA ASN A 43 17.41 -14.99 -13.16
C ASN A 43 16.79 -16.24 -12.49
N MET A 44 15.84 -16.06 -11.57
CA MET A 44 14.96 -17.19 -11.21
C MET A 44 13.81 -17.20 -12.22
N SER A 45 13.82 -18.15 -13.15
CA SER A 45 12.63 -18.48 -13.92
C SER A 45 11.56 -18.88 -12.91
N GLU A 46 10.60 -17.99 -12.66
CA GLU A 46 9.43 -18.32 -11.84
C GLU A 46 8.85 -19.64 -12.38
N PRO A 47 8.53 -20.62 -11.51
CA PRO A 47 7.90 -21.85 -11.97
C PRO A 47 6.64 -21.46 -12.74
N THR A 48 6.55 -21.86 -13.99
CA THR A 48 5.42 -21.54 -14.86
C THR A 48 4.14 -21.96 -14.17
N LEU A 49 3.25 -20.99 -13.94
CA LEU A 49 1.98 -21.20 -13.29
C LEU A 49 1.22 -22.34 -13.98
N SER A 50 0.61 -23.24 -13.21
CA SER A 50 -0.20 -24.34 -13.78
C SER A 50 -1.22 -23.79 -14.76
N ARG A 51 -1.47 -24.51 -15.87
CA ARG A 51 -2.50 -24.17 -16.87
C ARG A 51 -3.90 -23.93 -16.26
N THR A 52 -4.15 -24.50 -15.09
CA THR A 52 -5.33 -24.24 -14.24
C THR A 52 -5.58 -22.75 -14.01
N TRP A 53 -4.52 -21.95 -13.98
CA TRP A 53 -4.55 -20.54 -13.59
C TRP A 53 -4.26 -19.59 -14.75
N HIS A 54 -4.03 -20.11 -15.95
CA HIS A 54 -3.83 -19.26 -17.13
C HIS A 54 -5.08 -18.42 -17.40
N TRP A 55 -4.91 -17.24 -17.99
CA TRP A 55 -6.01 -16.36 -18.37
C TRP A 55 -6.32 -16.54 -19.86
N SER A 56 -7.56 -16.94 -20.18
CA SER A 56 -8.11 -16.84 -21.56
C SER A 56 -9.00 -15.61 -21.67
N PRO A 57 -8.58 -14.53 -22.34
CA PRO A 57 -9.47 -13.42 -22.66
C PRO A 57 -10.66 -13.88 -23.51
N ILE A 58 -11.79 -13.20 -23.39
CA ILE A 58 -12.92 -13.37 -24.33
C ILE A 58 -12.61 -12.52 -25.57
N GLU A 59 -12.51 -13.16 -26.73
CA GLU A 59 -12.14 -12.50 -27.97
C GLU A 59 -13.22 -11.51 -28.42
N GLY A 60 -12.82 -10.31 -28.86
CA GLY A 60 -13.74 -9.26 -29.31
C GLY A 60 -14.52 -8.54 -28.19
N LEU A 61 -14.38 -8.94 -26.92
CA LEU A 61 -15.10 -8.29 -25.82
C LEU A 61 -14.53 -6.90 -25.52
N ASN A 62 -15.40 -5.89 -25.54
CA ASN A 62 -15.06 -4.56 -25.02
C ASN A 62 -14.94 -4.63 -23.49
N PRO A 63 -13.83 -4.15 -22.89
CA PRO A 63 -13.66 -4.13 -21.44
C PRO A 63 -14.83 -3.51 -20.67
N GLU A 64 -15.46 -2.45 -21.19
CA GLU A 64 -16.56 -1.71 -20.53
C GLU A 64 -17.87 -2.51 -20.40
N GLY A 65 -17.91 -3.76 -20.88
CA GLY A 65 -19.03 -4.67 -20.70
C GLY A 65 -18.69 -5.97 -19.95
N ALA A 66 -17.46 -6.12 -19.44
CA ALA A 66 -17.01 -7.40 -18.89
C ALA A 66 -17.78 -7.83 -17.62
N ILE A 67 -18.11 -6.90 -16.72
CA ILE A 67 -18.92 -7.17 -15.51
C ILE A 67 -20.34 -7.60 -15.89
N ARG A 68 -20.93 -7.02 -16.96
CA ARG A 68 -22.24 -7.46 -17.47
C ARG A 68 -22.20 -8.89 -18.04
N LYS A 69 -21.01 -9.38 -18.41
CA LYS A 69 -20.78 -10.72 -18.96
C LYS A 69 -20.08 -11.64 -17.94
N THR A 70 -20.11 -11.33 -16.64
CA THR A 70 -19.44 -12.12 -15.58
C THR A 70 -19.76 -13.62 -15.65
N ASP A 71 -21.00 -14.00 -15.99
CA ASP A 71 -21.38 -15.41 -16.12
C ASP A 71 -20.54 -16.18 -17.15
N HIS A 72 -20.09 -15.52 -18.22
CA HIS A 72 -19.21 -16.14 -19.22
C HIS A 72 -17.78 -16.33 -18.70
N PHE A 73 -17.26 -15.37 -17.93
CA PHE A 73 -16.00 -15.54 -17.23
C PHE A 73 -16.07 -16.69 -16.23
N ILE A 74 -17.12 -16.74 -15.40
CA ILE A 74 -17.34 -17.84 -14.45
C ILE A 74 -17.41 -19.19 -15.16
N ARG A 75 -18.20 -19.28 -16.23
CA ARG A 75 -18.34 -20.51 -17.01
C ARG A 75 -17.00 -20.98 -17.56
N GLN A 76 -16.21 -20.06 -18.11
CA GLN A 76 -14.90 -20.36 -18.65
C GLN A 76 -13.93 -20.87 -17.57
N GLU A 77 -13.91 -20.27 -16.38
CA GLU A 77 -13.00 -20.69 -15.32
C GLU A 77 -13.43 -21.99 -14.65
N ILE A 78 -14.75 -22.25 -14.51
CA ILE A 78 -15.24 -23.57 -14.09
C ILE A 78 -14.83 -24.65 -15.11
N ALA A 79 -14.99 -24.39 -16.40
CA ALA A 79 -14.57 -25.31 -17.45
C ALA A 79 -13.05 -25.56 -17.39
N ARG A 80 -12.23 -24.50 -17.26
CA ARG A 80 -10.77 -24.60 -17.11
C ARG A 80 -10.40 -25.51 -15.96
N MET A 81 -10.97 -25.27 -14.79
CA MET A 81 -10.64 -26.02 -13.59
C MET A 81 -11.11 -27.47 -13.67
N SER A 82 -12.20 -27.76 -14.39
CA SER A 82 -12.61 -29.15 -14.67
C SER A 82 -11.64 -29.87 -15.62
N ILE A 83 -11.08 -29.16 -16.60
CA ILE A 83 -10.16 -29.72 -17.60
C ILE A 83 -8.76 -29.92 -17.02
N HIS A 84 -8.31 -28.96 -16.21
CA HIS A 84 -7.01 -28.90 -15.55
C HIS A 84 -7.20 -28.82 -14.02
N PRO A 85 -7.69 -29.88 -13.37
CA PRO A 85 -8.01 -29.84 -11.95
C PRO A 85 -6.75 -29.81 -11.08
N GLU A 86 -6.83 -29.05 -9.99
CA GLU A 86 -5.85 -29.13 -8.90
C GLU A 86 -5.96 -30.48 -8.19
N ILE A 87 -4.81 -31.06 -7.86
CA ILE A 87 -4.73 -32.34 -7.14
C ILE A 87 -5.32 -32.15 -5.74
N GLY A 88 -6.19 -33.07 -5.32
CA GLY A 88 -6.74 -33.09 -3.96
C GLY A 88 -7.89 -32.10 -3.71
N ILE A 89 -8.33 -31.34 -4.72
CA ILE A 89 -9.44 -30.39 -4.56
C ILE A 89 -10.79 -31.00 -4.97
N SER A 90 -11.77 -30.90 -4.07
CA SER A 90 -13.13 -31.40 -4.28
C SER A 90 -13.83 -30.65 -5.44
N PRO A 91 -14.80 -31.29 -6.13
CA PRO A 91 -15.58 -30.62 -7.17
C PRO A 91 -16.30 -29.35 -6.68
N THR A 92 -16.77 -29.35 -5.42
CA THR A 92 -17.44 -28.20 -4.81
C THR A 92 -16.49 -27.01 -4.65
N LEU A 93 -15.31 -27.22 -4.04
CA LEU A 93 -14.33 -26.15 -3.86
C LEU A 93 -13.81 -25.65 -5.21
N ARG A 94 -13.60 -26.56 -6.16
CA ARG A 94 -13.22 -26.20 -7.54
C ARG A 94 -14.23 -25.27 -8.19
N ARG A 95 -15.53 -25.57 -8.05
CA ARG A 95 -16.60 -24.68 -8.55
C ARG A 95 -16.55 -23.32 -7.87
N LYS A 96 -16.41 -23.25 -6.53
CA LYS A 96 -16.28 -21.98 -5.81
C LYS A 96 -15.08 -21.16 -6.30
N LYS A 97 -13.91 -21.79 -6.48
CA LYS A 97 -12.72 -21.13 -7.04
C LYS A 97 -12.98 -20.60 -8.46
N GLY A 98 -13.61 -21.39 -9.34
CA GLY A 98 -13.96 -20.96 -10.69
C GLY A 98 -14.87 -19.72 -10.70
N ILE A 99 -15.86 -19.66 -9.78
CA ILE A 99 -16.71 -18.47 -9.59
C ILE A 99 -15.88 -17.27 -9.17
N VAL A 100 -15.05 -17.43 -8.14
CA VAL A 100 -14.20 -16.37 -7.59
C VAL A 100 -13.27 -15.78 -8.65
N ILE A 101 -12.59 -16.63 -9.42
CA ILE A 101 -11.64 -16.20 -10.46
C ILE A 101 -12.38 -15.56 -11.63
N GLY A 102 -13.50 -16.15 -12.06
CA GLY A 102 -14.32 -15.59 -13.14
C GLY A 102 -14.81 -14.19 -12.81
N VAL A 103 -15.33 -13.99 -11.59
CA VAL A 103 -15.69 -12.66 -11.07
C VAL A 103 -14.48 -11.73 -11.06
N ALA A 104 -13.37 -12.16 -10.46
CA ALA A 104 -12.18 -11.33 -10.33
C ALA A 104 -11.64 -10.86 -11.69
N ARG A 105 -11.64 -11.74 -12.69
CA ARG A 105 -11.20 -11.45 -14.06
C ARG A 105 -12.18 -10.55 -14.80
N ALA A 106 -13.49 -10.72 -14.63
CA ALA A 106 -14.50 -9.84 -15.21
C ALA A 106 -14.33 -8.40 -14.68
N VAL A 107 -14.25 -8.25 -13.35
CA VAL A 107 -14.03 -6.95 -12.68
C VAL A 107 -12.70 -6.34 -13.12
N SER A 108 -11.63 -7.13 -13.12
CA SER A 108 -10.31 -6.62 -13.49
C SER A 108 -10.26 -6.20 -14.96
N THR A 109 -10.95 -6.92 -15.84
CA THR A 109 -11.08 -6.56 -17.26
C THR A 109 -11.77 -5.20 -17.39
N GLU A 110 -12.92 -4.99 -16.75
CA GLU A 110 -13.67 -3.74 -16.87
C GLU A 110 -12.98 -2.57 -16.18
N MET A 111 -12.67 -2.73 -14.89
CA MET A 111 -12.19 -1.63 -14.04
C MET A 111 -10.80 -1.15 -14.42
N TYR A 112 -9.94 -2.07 -14.89
CA TYR A 112 -8.56 -1.76 -15.25
C TYR A 112 -8.31 -1.80 -16.75
N ARG A 113 -9.34 -2.07 -17.57
CA ARG A 113 -9.23 -2.20 -19.03
C ARG A 113 -8.12 -3.18 -19.43
N ILE A 114 -8.04 -4.32 -18.75
CA ILE A 114 -7.02 -5.34 -19.03
C ILE A 114 -7.26 -5.91 -20.42
N LEU A 115 -6.22 -5.83 -21.26
CA LEU A 115 -6.18 -6.40 -22.59
C LEU A 115 -5.10 -7.49 -22.65
N PRO A 116 -5.06 -8.33 -23.72
CA PRO A 116 -4.03 -9.35 -23.87
C PRO A 116 -2.59 -8.83 -23.70
N ARG A 117 -2.31 -7.60 -24.15
CA ARG A 117 -0.98 -6.96 -23.98
C ARG A 117 -0.59 -6.69 -22.52
N ASN A 118 -1.56 -6.67 -21.60
CA ASN A 118 -1.35 -6.48 -20.17
C ASN A 118 -1.12 -7.82 -19.44
N LEU A 119 -1.21 -8.95 -20.15
CA LEU A 119 -0.99 -10.30 -19.61
C LEU A 119 0.40 -10.84 -19.98
N THR A 120 0.98 -11.64 -19.09
CA THR A 120 2.22 -12.39 -19.34
C THR A 120 1.94 -13.47 -20.40
N ALA A 121 2.76 -13.53 -21.45
CA ALA A 121 2.48 -14.38 -22.61
C ALA A 121 2.46 -15.87 -22.25
N GLU A 122 3.32 -16.29 -21.32
CA GLU A 122 3.47 -17.66 -20.83
C GLU A 122 2.30 -18.10 -19.93
N GLU A 123 1.53 -17.15 -19.40
CA GLU A 123 0.40 -17.37 -18.50
C GLU A 123 -0.95 -17.00 -19.15
N MET A 124 -0.91 -16.64 -20.43
CA MET A 124 -2.07 -16.40 -21.27
C MET A 124 -2.38 -17.67 -22.05
N ASP A 125 -3.63 -18.11 -21.98
CA ASP A 125 -4.14 -19.18 -22.83
C ASP A 125 -4.94 -18.56 -23.98
N THR A 126 -5.02 -19.29 -25.08
CA THR A 126 -5.87 -18.97 -26.23
C THR A 126 -7.31 -18.70 -25.79
N ALA A 127 -7.94 -17.70 -26.42
CA ALA A 127 -9.35 -17.40 -26.19
C ALA A 127 -10.20 -18.63 -26.52
N LYS A 128 -11.15 -18.97 -25.63
CA LYS A 128 -12.10 -20.08 -25.83
C LYS A 128 -13.50 -19.58 -26.19
N LEU A 129 -13.79 -18.34 -25.79
CA LEU A 129 -15.04 -17.65 -26.04
C LEU A 129 -14.76 -16.41 -26.88
N ALA A 130 -15.73 -16.03 -27.70
CA ALA A 130 -15.70 -14.82 -28.51
C ALA A 130 -17.05 -14.10 -28.47
N VAL A 131 -17.05 -12.79 -28.73
CA VAL A 131 -18.28 -12.05 -29.05
C VAL A 131 -18.77 -12.52 -30.43
N GLY A 132 -20.03 -12.92 -30.50
CA GLY A 132 -20.68 -13.34 -31.73
C GLY A 132 -20.98 -12.19 -32.67
N ASP A 133 -21.46 -12.52 -33.88
CA ASP A 133 -21.70 -11.55 -34.95
C ASP A 133 -22.76 -10.48 -34.59
N ASP A 134 -23.65 -10.77 -33.64
CA ASP A 134 -24.64 -9.82 -33.13
C ASP A 134 -24.05 -8.74 -32.20
N GLY A 135 -22.77 -8.88 -31.82
CA GLY A 135 -22.06 -7.96 -30.96
C GLY A 135 -22.38 -8.06 -29.47
N ASP A 136 -23.30 -8.95 -29.07
CA ASP A 136 -23.75 -9.07 -27.67
C ASP A 136 -23.68 -10.51 -27.14
N ALA A 137 -23.99 -11.53 -27.94
CA ALA A 137 -23.87 -12.91 -27.53
C ALA A 137 -22.39 -13.31 -27.38
N ILE A 138 -22.10 -14.13 -26.38
CA ILE A 138 -20.79 -14.77 -26.25
C ILE A 138 -20.92 -16.22 -26.73
N VAL A 139 -20.13 -16.59 -27.73
CA VAL A 139 -20.13 -17.91 -28.38
C VAL A 139 -18.85 -18.67 -28.07
N ILE A 140 -18.91 -20.00 -28.15
CA ILE A 140 -17.72 -20.85 -28.10
C ILE A 140 -17.06 -20.82 -29.47
N LYS A 141 -15.75 -20.60 -29.54
CA LYS A 141 -15.05 -20.56 -30.84
C LYS A 141 -15.01 -21.93 -31.51
N ASP A 142 -15.02 -21.93 -32.84
CA ASP A 142 -15.03 -23.15 -33.66
C ASP A 142 -13.73 -23.95 -33.59
N ASP A 143 -12.60 -23.29 -33.35
CA ASP A 143 -11.26 -23.89 -33.27
C ASP A 143 -10.92 -24.46 -31.88
N VAL A 144 -11.84 -24.37 -30.92
CA VAL A 144 -11.65 -24.90 -29.56
C VAL A 144 -11.75 -26.43 -29.57
N ASP A 145 -10.88 -27.08 -28.80
CA ASP A 145 -10.85 -28.53 -28.70
C ASP A 145 -12.14 -29.11 -28.10
N SER A 146 -12.40 -30.39 -28.40
CA SER A 146 -13.65 -31.06 -28.05
C SER A 146 -13.94 -31.07 -26.55
N LYS A 147 -12.91 -31.19 -25.70
CA LYS A 147 -13.07 -31.23 -24.24
C LYS A 147 -13.48 -29.86 -23.70
N TRP A 148 -12.88 -28.78 -24.19
CA TRP A 148 -13.33 -27.43 -23.87
C TRP A 148 -14.75 -27.15 -24.38
N LYS A 149 -15.09 -27.56 -25.61
CA LYS A 149 -16.46 -27.44 -26.14
C LYS A 149 -17.48 -28.16 -25.26
N GLU A 150 -17.17 -29.38 -24.84
CA GLU A 150 -18.03 -30.16 -23.93
C GLU A 150 -18.27 -29.43 -22.62
N GLU A 151 -17.21 -28.97 -21.94
CA GLU A 151 -17.33 -28.28 -20.65
C GLU A 151 -18.02 -26.91 -20.75
N LEU A 152 -17.71 -26.11 -21.78
CA LEU A 152 -18.32 -24.79 -21.99
C LEU A 152 -19.79 -24.88 -22.44
N SER A 153 -20.20 -26.01 -23.01
CA SER A 153 -21.61 -26.24 -23.39
C SER A 153 -22.49 -26.58 -22.18
N LYS A 154 -21.91 -26.91 -21.03
CA LYS A 154 -22.68 -27.20 -19.81
C LYS A 154 -23.39 -25.93 -19.32
N PRO A 155 -24.65 -26.03 -18.87
CA PRO A 155 -25.35 -24.90 -18.29
C PRO A 155 -24.67 -24.48 -16.96
N LEU A 156 -24.47 -23.18 -16.76
CA LEU A 156 -23.78 -22.67 -15.58
C LEU A 156 -24.52 -22.97 -14.26
N ASN A 157 -25.86 -22.93 -14.30
CA ASN A 157 -26.78 -23.25 -13.20
C ASN A 157 -26.30 -22.72 -11.83
N LEU A 158 -26.21 -21.39 -11.69
CA LEU A 158 -25.87 -20.77 -10.41
C LEU A 158 -26.98 -21.01 -9.38
N SER A 159 -26.61 -21.45 -8.18
CA SER A 159 -27.52 -21.51 -7.04
C SER A 159 -27.93 -20.10 -6.57
N GLU A 160 -29.04 -20.01 -5.83
CA GLU A 160 -29.48 -18.73 -5.25
C GLU A 160 -28.43 -18.10 -4.34
N THR A 161 -27.65 -18.91 -3.63
CA THR A 161 -26.52 -18.44 -2.81
C THR A 161 -25.41 -17.87 -3.68
N GLU A 162 -25.00 -18.58 -4.74
CA GLU A 162 -23.95 -18.12 -5.67
C GLU A 162 -24.34 -16.79 -6.33
N LYS A 163 -25.59 -16.66 -6.79
CA LYS A 163 -26.11 -15.41 -7.36
C LYS A 163 -26.01 -14.23 -6.39
N LYS A 164 -26.28 -14.45 -5.10
CA LYS A 164 -26.16 -13.42 -4.05
C LYS A 164 -24.71 -13.11 -3.66
N VAL A 165 -23.81 -14.08 -3.80
CA VAL A 165 -22.38 -13.95 -3.53
C VAL A 165 -21.65 -13.17 -4.62
N ILE A 166 -22.02 -13.34 -5.90
CA ILE A 166 -21.32 -12.71 -7.04
C ILE A 166 -21.19 -11.18 -6.90
N PRO A 167 -22.24 -10.39 -6.58
CA PRO A 167 -22.09 -8.95 -6.38
C PRO A 167 -21.14 -8.56 -5.24
N LYS A 168 -21.05 -9.39 -4.19
CA LYS A 168 -20.09 -9.19 -3.09
C LYS A 168 -18.65 -9.45 -3.56
N LEU A 169 -18.45 -10.50 -4.35
CA LEU A 169 -17.17 -10.79 -4.97
C LEU A 169 -16.75 -9.69 -5.96
N HIS A 170 -17.69 -9.04 -6.66
CA HIS A 170 -17.36 -7.91 -7.52
C HIS A 170 -16.66 -6.79 -6.73
N LEU A 171 -17.24 -6.43 -5.58
CA LEU A 171 -16.69 -5.39 -4.71
C LEU A 171 -15.32 -5.80 -4.15
N LEU A 172 -15.19 -7.05 -3.68
CA LEU A 172 -13.93 -7.58 -3.17
C LEU A 172 -12.81 -7.56 -4.23
N ALA A 173 -13.12 -7.99 -5.46
CA ALA A 173 -12.17 -8.04 -6.57
C ALA A 173 -11.67 -6.65 -7.01
N THR A 174 -12.43 -5.59 -6.71
CA THR A 174 -12.07 -4.23 -7.13
C THR A 174 -10.74 -3.81 -6.53
N GLY A 175 -10.41 -4.15 -5.28
CA GLY A 175 -9.14 -3.78 -4.65
C GLY A 175 -7.92 -4.64 -5.05
N MET A 176 -8.13 -5.74 -5.76
CA MET A 176 -7.13 -6.82 -5.92
C MET A 176 -5.86 -6.37 -6.66
N ILE A 177 -5.99 -5.96 -7.93
CA ILE A 177 -4.85 -5.59 -8.79
C ILE A 177 -3.96 -4.49 -8.19
N PRO A 178 -4.50 -3.35 -7.71
CA PRO A 178 -3.65 -2.29 -7.19
C PRO A 178 -2.98 -2.66 -5.86
N LEU A 179 -3.61 -3.48 -5.02
CA LEU A 179 -2.97 -3.92 -3.78
C LEU A 179 -1.87 -4.97 -4.02
N GLN A 180 -2.02 -5.85 -5.02
CA GLN A 180 -0.90 -6.66 -5.51
C GLN A 180 0.25 -5.77 -6.01
N GLY A 181 -0.08 -4.71 -6.76
CA GLY A 181 0.89 -3.73 -7.23
C GLY A 181 1.64 -3.02 -6.10
N TYR A 182 0.92 -2.66 -5.03
CA TYR A 182 1.51 -2.09 -3.82
C TYR A 182 2.54 -3.04 -3.17
N SER A 183 2.20 -4.33 -3.06
CA SER A 183 3.13 -5.36 -2.54
C SER A 183 4.39 -5.47 -3.40
N LEU A 184 4.22 -5.49 -4.72
CA LEU A 184 5.32 -5.59 -5.67
C LEU A 184 6.26 -4.38 -5.63
N LEU A 185 5.77 -3.20 -5.23
CA LEU A 185 6.58 -1.99 -5.06
C LEU A 185 7.35 -1.96 -3.73
N THR A 186 6.88 -2.70 -2.72
CA THR A 186 7.40 -2.62 -1.35
C THR A 186 8.32 -3.77 -0.97
N VAL A 187 7.98 -5.00 -1.39
CA VAL A 187 8.74 -6.22 -1.00
C VAL A 187 9.09 -7.11 -2.19
N LEU A 188 8.80 -6.68 -3.43
CA LEU A 188 9.01 -7.45 -4.68
C LEU A 188 8.22 -8.77 -4.78
N TYR A 189 7.31 -9.05 -3.84
CA TYR A 189 6.37 -10.17 -3.88
C TYR A 189 4.94 -9.67 -4.10
N HIS A 190 4.05 -10.56 -4.54
CA HIS A 190 2.62 -10.24 -4.71
C HIS A 190 1.89 -9.95 -3.38
N TYR A 191 2.50 -10.28 -2.25
CA TYR A 191 1.95 -10.11 -0.92
C TYR A 191 2.95 -9.42 0.01
N ASN A 192 2.41 -8.56 0.86
CA ASN A 192 3.04 -8.15 2.10
C ASN A 192 1.96 -7.99 3.17
N TYR A 193 2.39 -7.92 4.43
CA TYR A 193 1.51 -7.75 5.58
C TYR A 193 0.53 -6.57 5.42
N GLN A 194 0.98 -5.41 4.93
CA GLN A 194 0.14 -4.21 4.80
C GLN A 194 -0.96 -4.35 3.73
N SER A 195 -0.64 -4.98 2.59
CA SER A 195 -1.58 -5.25 1.51
C SER A 195 -2.61 -6.29 1.92
N GLU A 196 -2.19 -7.27 2.72
CA GLU A 196 -3.05 -8.33 3.24
C GLU A 196 -3.99 -7.79 4.31
N GLU A 197 -3.52 -6.93 5.22
CA GLU A 197 -4.37 -6.19 6.15
C GLU A 197 -5.39 -5.34 5.41
N ALA A 198 -4.96 -4.59 4.39
CA ALA A 198 -5.85 -3.77 3.59
C ALA A 198 -6.92 -4.60 2.88
N PHE A 199 -6.55 -5.76 2.33
CA PHE A 199 -7.51 -6.69 1.71
C PHE A 199 -8.47 -7.28 2.71
N THR A 200 -7.96 -7.73 3.86
CA THR A 200 -8.78 -8.35 4.90
C THR A 200 -9.80 -7.35 5.42
N ALA A 201 -9.43 -6.08 5.57
CA ALA A 201 -10.38 -5.02 5.90
C ALA A 201 -11.46 -4.81 4.81
N VAL A 202 -11.12 -4.93 3.52
CA VAL A 202 -12.12 -4.92 2.43
C VAL A 202 -13.02 -6.15 2.51
N GLU A 203 -12.44 -7.32 2.75
CA GLU A 203 -13.16 -8.58 2.90
C GLU A 203 -14.18 -8.51 4.05
N GLU A 204 -13.75 -8.05 5.23
CA GLU A 204 -14.63 -7.84 6.39
C GLU A 204 -15.77 -6.86 6.07
N LEU A 205 -15.48 -5.75 5.39
CA LEU A 205 -16.49 -4.78 4.96
C LEU A 205 -17.52 -5.41 4.00
N VAL A 206 -17.05 -6.19 3.02
CA VAL A 206 -17.90 -6.84 2.01
C VAL A 206 -18.88 -7.82 2.67
N TRP A 207 -18.41 -8.58 3.66
CA TRP A 207 -19.18 -9.62 4.34
C TRP A 207 -19.93 -9.13 5.59
N ALA A 208 -19.71 -7.89 6.02
CA ALA A 208 -20.38 -7.31 7.18
C ALA A 208 -21.91 -7.42 7.09
N GLY A 209 -22.54 -7.90 8.16
CA GLY A 209 -24.00 -8.02 8.27
C GLY A 209 -24.65 -9.07 7.35
N CYS A 210 -23.87 -9.97 6.76
CA CYS A 210 -24.35 -11.00 5.82
C CYS A 210 -23.98 -12.42 6.27
N ASP A 211 -24.31 -12.81 7.50
CA ASP A 211 -23.88 -14.09 8.09
C ASP A 211 -24.24 -15.30 7.21
N GLN A 212 -25.45 -15.29 6.62
CA GLN A 212 -25.94 -16.33 5.72
C GLN A 212 -25.24 -16.40 4.35
N LEU A 213 -24.43 -15.41 3.97
CA LEU A 213 -23.59 -15.49 2.75
C LEU A 213 -22.12 -15.66 3.12
N SER A 214 -21.72 -15.15 4.30
CA SER A 214 -20.35 -15.23 4.78
C SER A 214 -19.88 -16.67 4.98
N TRP A 215 -20.77 -17.61 5.33
CA TRP A 215 -20.39 -19.02 5.49
C TRP A 215 -19.89 -19.64 4.18
N TRP A 216 -20.46 -19.25 3.03
CA TRP A 216 -20.06 -19.77 1.72
C TRP A 216 -18.58 -19.47 1.44
N TRP A 217 -18.14 -18.27 1.84
CA TRP A 217 -16.75 -17.81 1.75
C TRP A 217 -15.87 -18.38 2.87
N LYS A 218 -16.34 -18.33 4.12
CA LYS A 218 -15.57 -18.71 5.32
C LYS A 218 -15.24 -20.20 5.40
N GLU A 219 -16.10 -21.06 4.88
CA GLU A 219 -15.89 -22.52 4.85
C GLU A 219 -14.57 -22.90 4.15
N ASP A 220 -14.21 -22.17 3.09
CA ASP A 220 -13.02 -22.41 2.27
C ASP A 220 -12.10 -21.18 2.22
N LEU A 221 -12.11 -20.37 3.30
CA LEU A 221 -11.54 -19.01 3.33
C LEU A 221 -10.15 -18.93 2.70
N THR A 222 -9.21 -19.74 3.18
CA THR A 222 -7.82 -19.72 2.71
C THR A 222 -7.71 -20.01 1.22
N ALA A 223 -8.45 -21.01 0.73
CA ALA A 223 -8.40 -21.43 -0.66
C ALA A 223 -9.09 -20.44 -1.61
N LEU A 224 -10.18 -19.79 -1.17
CA LEU A 224 -10.88 -18.77 -1.95
C LEU A 224 -10.14 -17.43 -1.94
N ARG A 225 -9.53 -17.07 -0.80
CA ARG A 225 -8.64 -15.92 -0.70
C ARG A 225 -7.43 -16.09 -1.60
N ASP A 226 -6.80 -17.26 -1.63
CA ASP A 226 -5.71 -17.57 -2.56
C ASP A 226 -6.18 -17.52 -4.03
N ALA A 227 -7.35 -18.07 -4.35
CA ALA A 227 -7.91 -18.00 -5.71
C ALA A 227 -8.19 -16.56 -6.16
N MET A 228 -8.79 -15.73 -5.30
CA MET A 228 -9.07 -14.31 -5.57
C MET A 228 -7.77 -13.52 -5.63
N TRP A 229 -7.03 -13.46 -4.52
CA TRP A 229 -5.96 -12.52 -4.33
C TRP A 229 -4.65 -12.91 -5.01
N TYR A 230 -4.36 -14.19 -5.17
CA TYR A 230 -3.11 -14.63 -5.79
C TYR A 230 -3.36 -15.05 -7.24
N ASN A 231 -4.16 -16.08 -7.44
CA ASN A 231 -4.22 -16.76 -8.74
C ASN A 231 -4.99 -15.98 -9.82
N ALA A 232 -6.07 -15.26 -9.46
CA ALA A 232 -6.89 -14.59 -10.47
C ALA A 232 -6.12 -13.49 -11.22
N GLY A 233 -5.30 -12.73 -10.48
CA GLY A 233 -4.48 -11.65 -11.01
C GLY A 233 -3.06 -12.07 -11.42
N HIS A 234 -2.61 -13.29 -11.13
CA HIS A 234 -1.23 -13.73 -11.43
C HIS A 234 -0.82 -13.45 -12.89
N PRO A 235 -1.63 -13.82 -13.91
CA PRO A 235 -1.31 -13.59 -15.32
C PRO A 235 -1.17 -12.12 -15.74
N VAL A 236 -1.58 -11.17 -14.91
CA VAL A 236 -1.42 -9.74 -15.20
C VAL A 236 0.04 -9.32 -14.98
N LYS A 237 0.62 -8.64 -15.96
CA LYS A 237 2.02 -8.19 -15.93
C LYS A 237 2.32 -7.41 -14.65
N ILE A 238 3.47 -7.72 -14.06
CA ILE A 238 4.00 -7.03 -12.87
C ILE A 238 4.06 -5.51 -13.09
N SER A 239 4.53 -5.06 -14.26
CA SER A 239 4.61 -3.63 -14.59
C SER A 239 3.24 -2.94 -14.54
N PHE A 240 2.20 -3.60 -15.05
CA PHE A 240 0.83 -3.08 -15.03
C PHE A 240 0.28 -3.00 -13.60
N LYS A 241 0.48 -4.04 -12.79
CA LYS A 241 0.10 -4.01 -11.36
C LYS A 241 0.77 -2.83 -10.65
N LYS A 242 2.07 -2.63 -10.83
CA LYS A 242 2.82 -1.51 -10.25
C LYS A 242 2.29 -0.14 -10.73
N GLU A 243 1.95 -0.01 -12.00
CA GLU A 243 1.35 1.21 -12.57
C GLU A 243 0.01 1.55 -11.90
N THR A 244 -0.90 0.56 -11.78
CA THR A 244 -2.20 0.76 -11.12
C THR A 244 -2.05 1.20 -9.66
N ALA A 245 -1.07 0.66 -8.93
CA ALA A 245 -0.77 1.05 -7.55
C ALA A 245 -0.25 2.49 -7.43
N CYS A 246 0.24 3.09 -8.51
CA CYS A 246 0.76 4.46 -8.53
C CYS A 246 -0.27 5.47 -9.04
N SER A 247 -1.47 5.02 -9.44
CA SER A 247 -2.47 5.86 -10.09
C SER A 247 -3.40 6.54 -9.09
N ASN A 248 -3.48 7.88 -9.17
CA ASN A 248 -4.50 8.65 -8.44
C ASN A 248 -5.91 8.34 -8.94
N THR A 249 -6.09 8.04 -10.23
CA THR A 249 -7.39 7.64 -10.79
C THR A 249 -7.87 6.34 -10.16
N VAL A 250 -6.98 5.35 -10.00
CA VAL A 250 -7.31 4.08 -9.34
C VAL A 250 -7.65 4.31 -7.86
N LYS A 251 -6.88 5.17 -7.17
CA LYS A 251 -7.24 5.57 -5.80
C LYS A 251 -8.66 6.13 -5.73
N GLN A 252 -9.00 7.07 -6.60
CA GLN A 252 -10.31 7.73 -6.60
C GLN A 252 -11.44 6.72 -6.88
N LEU A 253 -11.23 5.80 -7.82
CA LEU A 253 -12.15 4.69 -8.09
C LEU A 253 -12.38 3.81 -6.85
N LEU A 254 -11.33 3.50 -6.08
CA LEU A 254 -11.48 2.74 -4.83
C LEU A 254 -12.24 3.53 -3.75
N VAL A 255 -12.02 4.86 -3.66
CA VAL A 255 -12.80 5.72 -2.76
C VAL A 255 -14.28 5.71 -3.12
N GLU A 256 -14.59 5.85 -4.42
CA GLU A 256 -15.97 5.84 -4.93
C GLU A 256 -16.65 4.49 -4.73
N ALA A 257 -15.90 3.40 -4.81
CA ALA A 257 -16.37 2.05 -4.47
C ALA A 257 -16.52 1.81 -2.95
N GLY A 258 -16.19 2.79 -2.10
CA GLY A 258 -16.26 2.65 -0.64
C GLY A 258 -15.13 1.81 -0.03
N LEU A 259 -14.07 1.53 -0.79
CA LEU A 259 -12.94 0.69 -0.40
C LEU A 259 -11.82 1.50 0.25
N GLY A 260 -12.14 2.19 1.36
CA GLY A 260 -11.26 3.13 2.02
C GLY A 260 -9.91 2.55 2.47
N SER A 261 -9.89 1.30 2.96
CA SER A 261 -8.65 0.62 3.37
C SER A 261 -7.72 0.38 2.20
N ALA A 262 -8.25 -0.07 1.06
CA ALA A 262 -7.49 -0.23 -0.18
C ALA A 262 -7.01 1.11 -0.74
N ALA A 263 -7.91 2.10 -0.79
CA ALA A 263 -7.60 3.44 -1.27
C ALA A 263 -6.52 4.16 -0.43
N ALA A 264 -6.46 3.90 0.87
CA ALA A 264 -5.48 4.49 1.78
C ALA A 264 -4.03 4.07 1.44
N MET A 265 -3.85 2.94 0.76
CA MET A 265 -2.54 2.46 0.31
C MET A 265 -2.06 3.19 -0.95
N LEU A 266 -2.94 3.92 -1.64
CA LEU A 266 -2.68 4.49 -2.96
C LEU A 266 -2.68 6.05 -2.99
N PRO A 267 -2.04 6.66 -3.99
CA PRO A 267 -1.01 6.05 -4.82
C PRO A 267 0.19 5.68 -3.94
N PHE A 268 0.91 4.62 -4.32
CA PHE A 268 2.16 4.29 -3.65
C PHE A 268 3.14 5.46 -3.75
N LEU A 269 3.77 5.79 -2.63
CA LEU A 269 4.86 6.76 -2.53
C LEU A 269 5.94 6.19 -1.62
N GLU A 270 7.19 6.32 -2.07
CA GLU A 270 8.34 5.89 -1.29
C GLU A 270 8.34 6.56 0.10
N PRO A 271 8.77 5.85 1.16
CA PRO A 271 8.83 6.41 2.50
C PRO A 271 9.56 7.76 2.58
N GLU A 272 10.66 7.89 1.84
CA GLU A 272 11.47 9.10 1.72
C GLU A 272 10.67 10.27 1.13
N VAL A 273 9.87 10.00 0.10
CA VAL A 273 9.02 10.99 -0.59
C VAL A 273 7.87 11.42 0.32
N ARG A 274 7.23 10.47 1.03
CA ARG A 274 6.22 10.78 2.05
C ARG A 274 6.80 11.63 3.18
N LYS A 275 8.00 11.28 3.65
CA LYS A 275 8.73 12.05 4.67
C LYS A 275 9.01 13.48 4.20
N ALA A 276 9.51 13.64 2.98
CA ALA A 276 9.76 14.95 2.38
C ALA A 276 8.48 15.79 2.28
N LYS A 277 7.35 15.22 1.84
CA LYS A 277 6.05 15.91 1.82
C LYS A 277 5.64 16.40 3.21
N SER A 278 5.80 15.57 4.24
CA SER A 278 5.51 15.97 5.62
C SER A 278 6.42 17.08 6.12
N TYR A 279 7.71 17.06 5.75
CA TYR A 279 8.68 18.10 6.09
C TYR A 279 8.31 19.43 5.43
N ILE A 280 8.08 19.44 4.11
CA ILE A 280 7.62 20.62 3.37
C ILE A 280 6.37 21.19 4.02
N THR A 281 5.35 20.35 4.26
CA THR A 281 4.08 20.79 4.86
C THR A 281 4.30 21.46 6.21
N LEU A 282 5.14 20.89 7.07
CA LEU A 282 5.45 21.46 8.38
C LEU A 282 6.17 22.80 8.25
N LEU A 283 7.25 22.85 7.46
CA LEU A 283 8.07 24.05 7.29
C LEU A 283 7.25 25.20 6.68
N GLU A 284 6.42 24.91 5.68
CA GLU A 284 5.44 25.85 5.12
C GLU A 284 4.51 26.41 6.22
N THR A 285 3.99 25.54 7.07
CA THR A 285 3.02 25.90 8.11
C THR A 285 3.62 26.86 9.15
N VAL A 286 4.88 26.66 9.56
CA VAL A 286 5.54 27.55 10.56
C VAL A 286 6.26 28.74 9.93
N SER A 287 6.41 28.76 8.60
CA SER A 287 7.29 29.71 7.90
C SER A 287 6.98 31.18 8.15
N LEU A 288 5.69 31.54 8.21
CA LEU A 288 5.26 32.92 8.39
C LEU A 288 5.74 33.49 9.72
N ILE A 289 5.71 32.67 10.78
CA ILE A 289 6.14 33.07 12.13
C ILE A 289 7.66 33.22 12.19
N PHE A 290 8.39 32.29 11.59
CA PHE A 290 9.85 32.41 11.54
C PHE A 290 10.29 33.62 10.71
N LYS A 291 9.57 33.95 9.63
CA LYS A 291 9.86 35.13 8.79
C LYS A 291 9.56 36.46 9.51
N SER A 292 8.50 36.54 10.32
CA SER A 292 8.17 37.78 11.05
C SER A 292 9.25 38.14 12.06
N GLU A 293 9.91 37.15 12.66
CA GLU A 293 11.00 37.32 13.63
C GLU A 293 12.40 37.42 12.98
N GLY A 294 12.48 37.62 11.66
CA GLY A 294 13.76 37.76 10.94
C GLY A 294 14.53 36.45 10.72
N GLY A 295 13.92 35.31 11.05
CA GLY A 295 14.40 33.98 10.70
C GLY A 295 13.87 33.47 9.35
N GLY A 296 14.08 32.19 9.07
CA GLY A 296 13.54 31.56 7.87
C GLY A 296 13.58 30.04 7.92
N CYS A 297 12.55 29.41 7.36
CA CYS A 297 12.55 28.00 7.02
C CYS A 297 12.71 27.90 5.51
N ASN A 298 13.76 27.23 5.03
CA ASN A 298 13.94 26.98 3.60
C ASN A 298 13.56 25.52 3.28
N TRP A 299 12.50 25.34 2.48
CA TRP A 299 12.08 24.06 1.93
C TRP A 299 12.06 24.06 0.40
N GLU A 300 12.53 25.13 -0.24
CA GLU A 300 12.45 25.37 -1.68
C GLU A 300 13.22 24.31 -2.46
N ILE A 301 14.44 23.97 -2.02
CA ILE A 301 15.25 22.89 -2.62
C ILE A 301 14.52 21.56 -2.54
N LEU A 302 13.89 21.25 -1.41
CA LEU A 302 13.16 19.99 -1.24
C LEU A 302 11.89 19.98 -2.10
N SER A 303 11.23 21.12 -2.26
CA SER A 303 10.06 21.29 -3.14
C SER A 303 10.44 21.15 -4.62
N GLU A 304 11.56 21.75 -5.03
CA GLU A 304 12.12 21.62 -6.38
C GLU A 304 12.51 20.18 -6.71
N MET A 305 13.16 19.47 -5.78
CA MET A 305 13.45 18.04 -5.92
C MET A 305 12.17 17.20 -6.04
N MET A 306 11.12 17.53 -5.27
CA MET A 306 9.83 16.84 -5.32
C MET A 306 9.10 17.08 -6.65
N ALA A 307 9.14 18.31 -7.18
CA ALA A 307 8.58 18.62 -8.50
C ALA A 307 9.38 17.93 -9.62
N TYR A 308 10.71 17.92 -9.52
CA TYR A 308 11.57 17.21 -10.45
C TYR A 308 11.28 15.70 -10.48
N LEU A 309 11.03 15.10 -9.32
CA LEU A 309 10.67 13.70 -9.16
C LEU A 309 9.40 13.30 -9.94
N GLU A 310 8.49 14.22 -10.23
CA GLU A 310 7.25 13.95 -10.99
C GLU A 310 7.52 13.56 -12.45
N ASN A 311 8.69 13.90 -12.99
CA ASN A 311 9.12 13.47 -14.34
C ASN A 311 9.47 11.97 -14.39
N PHE A 312 9.60 11.29 -13.25
CA PHE A 312 10.10 9.93 -13.16
C PHE A 312 9.01 8.95 -12.70
N PRO A 313 8.64 7.95 -13.51
CA PRO A 313 7.62 6.96 -13.13
C PRO A 313 8.04 6.14 -11.91
N VAL A 314 7.10 5.99 -10.94
CA VAL A 314 7.34 5.27 -9.68
C VAL A 314 7.68 3.79 -9.91
N TRP A 315 6.99 3.16 -10.86
CA TRP A 315 7.13 1.74 -11.16
C TRP A 315 8.40 1.39 -11.96
N MET A 316 9.14 2.40 -12.45
CA MET A 316 10.37 2.25 -13.23
C MET A 316 11.51 3.06 -12.59
N PRO A 317 11.96 2.68 -11.38
CA PRO A 317 12.83 3.54 -10.58
C PRO A 317 14.24 3.72 -11.15
N THR A 318 14.68 2.83 -12.03
CA THR A 318 16.01 2.81 -12.66
C THR A 318 16.00 3.27 -14.11
N GLU A 319 14.84 3.61 -14.67
CA GLU A 319 14.74 4.10 -16.04
C GLU A 319 15.39 5.48 -16.15
N ILE A 320 16.24 5.63 -17.16
CA ILE A 320 16.91 6.89 -17.46
C ILE A 320 15.91 7.80 -18.16
N VAL A 321 15.57 8.92 -17.52
CA VAL A 321 14.67 9.94 -18.07
C VAL A 321 15.47 11.22 -18.31
N THR A 322 15.38 11.75 -19.53
CA THR A 322 15.96 13.04 -19.88
C THR A 322 14.94 14.14 -19.61
N VAL A 323 15.20 14.99 -18.62
CA VAL A 323 14.33 16.13 -18.28
C VAL A 323 14.89 17.40 -18.91
N ASN A 324 14.13 17.98 -19.82
CA ASN A 324 14.48 19.26 -20.46
C ASN A 324 14.45 20.39 -19.43
N ASN A 325 15.42 21.30 -19.52
CA ASN A 325 15.54 22.46 -18.61
C ASN A 325 15.69 22.11 -17.12
N ALA A 326 16.23 20.93 -16.80
CA ALA A 326 16.49 20.55 -15.41
C ALA A 326 17.43 21.56 -14.70
N PRO A 327 17.13 21.91 -13.42
CA PRO A 327 18.02 22.72 -12.58
C PRO A 327 19.42 22.12 -12.52
N THR A 328 20.47 22.95 -12.55
CA THR A 328 21.86 22.50 -12.68
C THR A 328 22.25 21.44 -11.65
N HIS A 329 21.79 21.58 -10.41
CA HIS A 329 22.10 20.65 -9.33
C HIS A 329 21.30 19.33 -9.38
N LEU A 330 20.29 19.22 -10.24
CA LEU A 330 19.46 18.02 -10.43
C LEU A 330 19.75 17.28 -11.75
N ARG A 331 20.49 17.90 -12.69
CA ARG A 331 20.78 17.34 -14.03
C ARG A 331 21.43 15.96 -14.02
N SER A 332 22.23 15.65 -12.99
CA SER A 332 22.89 14.35 -12.85
C SER A 332 21.98 13.25 -12.25
N LEU A 333 20.79 13.63 -11.78
CA LEU A 333 19.78 12.74 -11.22
C LEU A 333 18.82 12.31 -12.34
N ASP A 334 19.31 11.45 -13.22
CA ASP A 334 18.64 10.96 -14.43
C ASP A 334 17.70 9.76 -14.19
N THR A 335 17.53 9.32 -12.95
CA THR A 335 16.64 8.20 -12.58
C THR A 335 15.89 8.53 -11.31
N ARG A 336 14.68 7.97 -11.16
CA ARG A 336 13.87 8.15 -9.94
C ARG A 336 14.65 7.77 -8.68
N LYS A 337 15.36 6.63 -8.72
CA LYS A 337 16.16 6.12 -7.60
C LYS A 337 17.20 7.13 -7.13
N LYS A 338 17.89 7.81 -8.06
CA LYS A 338 18.87 8.86 -7.72
C LYS A 338 18.18 10.08 -7.11
N VAL A 339 17.04 10.52 -7.66
CA VAL A 339 16.27 11.65 -7.11
C VAL A 339 15.78 11.34 -5.70
N VAL A 340 15.17 10.16 -5.46
CA VAL A 340 14.70 9.72 -4.14
C VAL A 340 15.86 9.62 -3.13
N ALA A 341 17.04 9.13 -3.55
CA ALA A 341 18.22 9.11 -2.70
C ALA A 341 18.70 10.52 -2.31
N SER A 342 18.64 11.48 -3.24
CA SER A 342 18.96 12.88 -2.96
C SER A 342 17.95 13.52 -2.00
N ILE A 343 16.65 13.26 -2.19
CA ILE A 343 15.58 13.67 -1.26
C ILE A 343 15.81 13.12 0.14
N LYS A 344 16.18 11.84 0.25
CA LYS A 344 16.52 11.18 1.52
C LYS A 344 17.66 11.90 2.23
N GLU A 345 18.74 12.16 1.51
CA GLU A 345 19.92 12.84 2.04
C GLU A 345 19.56 14.27 2.50
N CYS A 346 18.80 15.01 1.71
CA CYS A 346 18.30 16.34 2.08
C CYS A 346 17.45 16.28 3.36
N CYS A 347 16.54 15.31 3.47
CA CYS A 347 15.74 15.10 4.69
C CYS A 347 16.59 14.71 5.90
N MET A 348 17.67 13.95 5.72
CA MET A 348 18.58 13.57 6.81
C MET A 348 19.39 14.77 7.30
N ARG A 349 19.99 15.55 6.39
CA ARG A 349 20.78 16.75 6.73
C ARG A 349 19.95 17.79 7.49
N ASN A 350 18.66 17.91 7.16
CA ASN A 350 17.76 18.89 7.78
C ASN A 350 16.96 18.35 8.97
N ALA A 351 17.15 17.09 9.39
CA ALA A 351 16.28 16.44 10.38
C ALA A 351 16.23 17.18 11.73
N CYS A 352 17.36 17.70 12.22
CA CYS A 352 17.42 18.47 13.48
C CYS A 352 16.62 19.78 13.39
N HIS A 353 16.79 20.54 12.31
CA HIS A 353 16.06 21.79 12.10
C HIS A 353 14.56 21.54 11.97
N VAL A 354 14.16 20.49 11.25
CA VAL A 354 12.75 20.11 11.11
C VAL A 354 12.18 19.62 12.45
N ALA A 355 12.96 18.92 13.27
CA ALA A 355 12.54 18.53 14.62
C ALA A 355 12.26 19.75 15.51
N LEU A 356 13.12 20.77 15.46
CA LEU A 356 12.91 22.05 16.14
C LEU A 356 11.62 22.73 15.67
N CYS A 357 11.43 22.86 14.35
CA CYS A 357 10.19 23.41 13.80
C CYS A 357 8.95 22.60 14.22
N PHE A 358 9.08 21.27 14.34
CA PHE A 358 7.99 20.41 14.77
C PHE A 358 7.65 20.61 16.25
N GLY A 359 8.65 20.78 17.12
CA GLY A 359 8.44 21.13 18.52
C GLY A 359 7.71 22.45 18.69
N PHE A 360 8.16 23.48 17.97
CA PHE A 360 7.52 24.80 17.93
C PHE A 360 6.05 24.68 17.50
N TYR A 361 5.82 23.97 16.39
CA TYR A 361 4.47 23.70 15.88
C TYR A 361 3.56 23.00 16.89
N MET A 362 4.07 21.98 17.58
CA MET A 362 3.30 21.21 18.56
C MET A 362 2.88 22.06 19.76
N ALA A 363 3.81 22.88 20.28
CA ALA A 363 3.55 23.81 21.37
C ALA A 363 2.49 24.86 20.98
N MET A 364 2.58 25.38 19.77
CA MET A 364 1.61 26.32 19.19
C MET A 364 0.20 25.71 19.13
N VAL A 365 0.07 24.49 18.60
CA VAL A 365 -1.22 23.78 18.54
C VAL A 365 -1.79 23.50 19.94
N GLU A 366 -0.94 23.18 20.92
CA GLU A 366 -1.36 22.87 22.29
C GLU A 366 -1.82 24.11 23.08
N LYS A 367 -1.26 25.28 22.78
CA LYS A 367 -1.66 26.56 23.40
C LYS A 367 -2.96 27.14 22.84
N GLY A 368 -3.57 26.50 21.85
CA GLY A 368 -4.90 26.87 21.37
C GLY A 368 -4.92 28.06 20.41
N ASP A 369 -3.76 28.53 19.93
CA ASP A 369 -3.69 29.46 18.82
C ASP A 369 -4.21 28.76 17.56
N GLN A 370 -5.51 28.88 17.33
CA GLN A 370 -6.16 28.50 16.08
C GLN A 370 -5.74 29.49 14.99
N PHE A 371 -4.49 29.42 14.55
CA PHE A 371 -4.10 30.10 13.33
C PHE A 371 -4.89 29.48 12.16
N GLN A 372 -5.41 30.33 11.27
CA GLN A 372 -6.09 29.92 10.04
C GLN A 372 -5.09 29.15 9.17
N GLY A 373 -4.97 27.84 9.38
CA GLY A 373 -3.97 26.99 8.71
C GLY A 373 -3.44 25.81 9.53
N ALA A 374 -3.80 25.67 10.81
CA ALA A 374 -3.38 24.53 11.62
C ALA A 374 -3.78 23.19 10.98
N LYS A 375 -2.80 22.44 10.50
CA LYS A 375 -2.99 21.10 9.91
C LYS A 375 -2.89 20.03 11.00
N ASN A 376 -3.60 18.91 10.90
CA ASN A 376 -3.42 17.82 11.87
C ASN A 376 -2.12 17.02 11.60
N LEU A 377 -0.96 17.68 11.77
CA LEU A 377 0.37 17.13 11.50
C LEU A 377 0.79 16.06 12.53
N LYS A 378 0.10 15.98 13.67
CA LYS A 378 0.30 14.93 14.71
C LYS A 378 0.10 13.52 14.15
N ARG A 379 -0.67 13.38 13.07
CA ARG A 379 -0.94 12.09 12.41
C ARG A 379 0.19 11.64 11.47
N PHE A 380 1.17 12.49 11.17
CA PHE A 380 2.28 12.11 10.29
C PHE A 380 3.34 11.34 11.05
N SER A 381 3.44 10.03 10.78
CA SER A 381 4.40 9.12 11.42
C SER A 381 5.86 9.57 11.24
N SER A 382 6.20 10.17 10.10
CA SER A 382 7.52 10.75 9.80
C SER A 382 7.91 11.89 10.74
N LEU A 383 6.96 12.76 11.12
CA LEU A 383 7.20 13.83 12.08
C LEU A 383 7.23 13.29 13.52
N MET A 384 6.38 12.33 13.84
CA MET A 384 6.41 11.66 15.15
C MET A 384 7.72 10.90 15.39
N ALA A 385 8.36 10.39 14.33
CA ALA A 385 9.69 9.81 14.42
C ALA A 385 10.74 10.84 14.85
N LEU A 386 10.68 12.08 14.34
CA LEU A 386 11.61 13.16 14.73
C LEU A 386 11.56 13.46 16.23
N LYS A 387 10.36 13.46 16.82
CA LYS A 387 10.17 13.63 18.27
C LYS A 387 10.96 12.59 19.07
N LYS A 388 11.07 11.35 18.57
CA LYS A 388 11.80 10.28 19.22
C LYS A 388 13.30 10.33 18.92
N THR A 389 13.70 10.55 17.67
CA THR A 389 15.11 10.43 17.25
C THR A 389 15.92 11.71 17.44
N HIS A 390 15.26 12.87 17.49
CA HIS A 390 15.89 14.18 17.68
C HIS A 390 15.20 14.98 18.79
N PHE A 391 14.93 14.30 19.92
CA PHE A 391 14.17 14.86 21.04
C PHE A 391 14.72 16.19 21.54
N GLY A 392 16.05 16.35 21.64
CA GLY A 392 16.66 17.60 22.11
C GLY A 392 16.29 18.81 21.24
N TYR A 393 16.31 18.66 19.91
CA TYR A 393 15.90 19.73 19.00
C TYR A 393 14.38 19.97 19.04
N TYR A 394 13.59 18.90 19.12
CA TYR A 394 12.15 19.00 19.32
C TYR A 394 11.79 19.76 20.61
N PHE A 395 12.49 19.46 21.70
CA PHE A 395 12.27 20.12 22.99
C PHE A 395 12.67 21.60 22.90
N LEU A 396 13.84 21.91 22.32
CA LEU A 396 14.27 23.28 22.07
C LEU A 396 13.23 24.08 21.26
N GLY A 397 12.62 23.47 20.24
CA GLY A 397 11.54 24.10 19.48
C GLY A 397 10.31 24.45 20.34
N THR A 398 9.98 23.58 21.29
CA THR A 398 8.88 23.81 22.24
C THR A 398 9.21 25.01 23.13
N GLU A 399 10.44 25.08 23.65
CA GLU A 399 10.92 26.22 24.46
C GLU A 399 10.90 27.52 23.66
N LEU A 400 11.38 27.51 22.41
CA LEU A 400 11.37 28.67 21.52
C LEU A 400 9.97 29.25 21.30
N PHE A 401 8.94 28.40 21.23
CA PHE A 401 7.55 28.89 21.13
C PHE A 401 7.10 29.58 22.42
N LEU A 402 7.49 29.06 23.59
CA LEU A 402 7.17 29.68 24.88
C LEU A 402 7.87 31.04 25.03
N ASP A 403 9.12 31.13 24.59
CA ASP A 403 9.87 32.39 24.55
C ASP A 403 9.22 33.39 23.59
N TYR A 404 8.81 32.94 22.40
CA TYR A 404 8.04 33.75 21.45
C TYR A 404 6.74 34.29 22.06
N CYS A 405 5.96 33.44 22.74
CA CYS A 405 4.75 33.89 23.46
C CYS A 405 5.07 34.96 24.52
N ALA A 406 6.14 34.76 25.29
CA ALA A 406 6.55 35.71 26.32
C ALA A 406 7.00 37.06 25.71
N TYR A 407 7.66 37.02 24.56
CA TYR A 407 8.05 38.21 23.80
C TYR A 407 6.84 38.97 23.25
N GLU A 408 5.89 38.29 22.61
CA GLU A 408 4.65 38.88 22.07
C GLU A 408 3.83 39.60 23.15
N VAL A 409 3.72 39.01 24.35
CA VAL A 409 3.04 39.65 25.49
C VAL A 409 3.76 40.94 25.92
N LYS A 410 5.10 40.93 25.97
CA LYS A 410 5.88 42.13 26.32
C LYS A 410 5.73 43.21 25.25
N GLN A 411 5.84 42.86 23.96
CA GLN A 411 5.61 43.78 22.84
C GLN A 411 4.23 44.44 22.93
N SER A 412 3.18 43.64 23.16
CA SER A 412 1.81 44.15 23.30
C SER A 412 1.64 45.11 24.48
N GLN A 413 2.36 44.89 25.59
CA GLN A 413 2.36 45.81 26.75
C GLN A 413 3.10 47.11 26.44
N VAL A 414 4.21 47.06 25.71
CA VAL A 414 4.95 48.24 25.26
C VAL A 414 4.07 49.08 24.32
N VAL A 415 3.46 48.48 23.29
CA VAL A 415 2.59 49.22 22.37
C VAL A 415 1.40 49.89 23.09
N ARG A 416 0.79 49.20 24.06
CA ARG A 416 -0.33 49.76 24.88
C ARG A 416 0.09 50.85 25.86
N SER A 417 1.37 51.00 26.17
CA SER A 417 1.86 52.08 27.05
C SER A 417 2.22 53.35 26.29
N TRP A 418 2.17 53.30 24.95
CA TRP A 418 2.50 54.40 24.04
C TRP A 418 1.27 54.98 23.33
N THR A 419 0.14 54.27 23.39
CA THR A 419 -1.21 54.73 23.03
C THR A 419 -1.99 55.11 24.28
#